data_AF-A0A2U1KN10-F1
#
_entry.id   AF-A0A2U1KN10-F1
#
_cell.length_a   1.000
_cell.length_b   1.000
_cell.length_c   1.000
_cell.angle_alpha   90.00
_cell.angle_beta   90.00
_cell.angle_gamma   90.00
#
_symmetry.space_group_name_H-M   'P 1'
#
loop_
_entity.id
_entity.type
_entity.pdbx_description
1 polymer ?
#
loop_
_entity_poly.entity_id
_entity_poly.type
_entity_poly.pdbx_seq_one_letter_code
_entity_poly.pdbx_strand_id
1 'polypeptide(L)'
;MHNKENVTKILSESKRRSYEQVQKDIDRDRYLSSIEAVEYRIIDGVIDQDTIIPLEPVPDRVKPTLSYYAITKDPEKFLNPNIPDDEIY
;
A
#
# COMPACT_ATOMS: atom_id res chain seq x y z
N MET A 1 15.64 -28.12 -10.76
CA MET A 1 14.48 -27.29 -10.36
C MET A 1 14.92 -25.82 -10.38
N HIS A 2 14.74 -25.11 -11.49
CA HIS A 2 15.24 -23.73 -11.64
C HIS A 2 14.55 -22.73 -10.70
N ASN A 3 13.27 -22.97 -10.38
CA ASN A 3 12.50 -22.06 -9.52
C ASN A 3 12.94 -22.11 -8.04
N LYS A 4 13.37 -23.28 -7.53
CA LYS A 4 13.80 -23.42 -6.13
C LYS A 4 15.05 -22.59 -5.84
N GLU A 5 16.03 -22.63 -6.75
CA GLU A 5 17.28 -21.86 -6.62
C GLU A 5 17.03 -20.35 -6.66
N ASN A 6 16.20 -19.87 -7.58
CA ASN A 6 15.83 -18.45 -7.66
C ASN A 6 15.15 -17.95 -6.39
N VAL A 7 14.18 -18.71 -5.87
CA VAL A 7 13.49 -18.35 -4.62
C VAL A 7 14.47 -18.35 -3.44
N THR A 8 15.34 -19.35 -3.34
CA THR A 8 16.36 -19.44 -2.27
C THR A 8 17.29 -18.22 -2.30
N LYS A 9 17.72 -17.81 -3.50
CA LYS A 9 18.57 -16.65 -3.68
C LYS A 9 17.90 -15.35 -3.22
N ILE A 10 16.66 -15.10 -3.67
CA ILE A 10 15.87 -13.93 -3.26
C ILE A 10 15.70 -13.88 -1.74
N LEU A 11 15.35 -15.02 -1.12
CA LEU A 11 15.14 -15.09 0.33
C LEU A 11 16.45 -14.86 1.10
N SER A 12 17.60 -15.32 0.58
CA SER A 12 18.91 -15.10 1.20
C SER A 12 19.33 -13.62 1.16
N GLU A 13 19.13 -12.97 0.02
CA GLU A 13 19.45 -11.56 -0.20
C GLU A 13 18.58 -10.64 0.67
N SER A 14 17.27 -10.91 0.70
CA SER A 14 16.30 -10.14 1.50
C SER A 14 16.54 -10.26 3.01
N LYS A 15 16.83 -11.47 3.51
CA LYS A 15 16.95 -11.72 4.95
C LYS A 15 18.35 -11.48 5.51
N ARG A 16 19.35 -11.23 4.64
CA ARG A 16 20.78 -11.22 5.00
C ARG A 16 21.23 -12.49 5.73
N ARG A 17 20.71 -13.64 5.29
CA ARG A 17 21.06 -14.97 5.80
C ARG A 17 21.89 -15.71 4.75
N SER A 18 22.70 -16.68 5.17
CA SER A 18 23.46 -17.49 4.22
C SER A 18 22.53 -18.35 3.36
N TYR A 19 22.91 -18.56 2.11
CA TYR A 19 22.14 -19.37 1.16
C TYR A 19 21.90 -20.79 1.68
N GLU A 20 22.92 -21.41 2.28
CA GLU A 20 22.84 -22.78 2.82
C GLU A 20 21.82 -22.90 3.96
N GLN A 21 21.75 -21.90 4.84
CA GLN A 21 20.79 -21.88 5.94
C GLN A 21 19.35 -21.74 5.41
N VAL A 22 19.13 -20.83 4.46
CA VAL A 22 17.82 -20.65 3.82
C VAL A 22 17.41 -21.92 3.07
N GLN A 23 18.33 -22.55 2.35
CA GLN A 23 18.07 -23.78 1.61
C GLN A 23 17.62 -24.93 2.52
N LYS A 24 18.23 -25.07 3.70
CA LYS A 24 17.83 -26.05 4.71
C LYS A 24 16.46 -25.71 5.31
N ASP A 25 16.21 -24.44 5.58
CA ASP A 25 14.98 -23.97 6.20
C ASP A 25 13.75 -24.07 5.27
N ILE A 26 13.93 -23.99 3.95
CA ILE A 26 12.85 -24.14 2.95
C ILE A 26 12.69 -25.56 2.42
N ASP A 27 13.55 -26.50 2.81
CA ASP A 27 13.47 -27.87 2.30
C ASP A 27 12.21 -28.59 2.80
N ARG A 28 11.68 -28.15 3.95
CA ARG A 28 10.43 -28.59 4.56
C ARG A 28 9.59 -27.37 4.95
N ASP A 29 8.28 -27.59 5.05
CA ASP A 29 7.37 -26.55 5.51
C ASP A 29 7.73 -26.14 6.95
N ARG A 30 8.08 -24.87 7.13
CA ARG A 30 8.40 -24.28 8.42
C ARG A 30 7.41 -23.16 8.71
N TYR A 31 6.44 -23.44 9.57
CA TYR A 31 5.55 -22.43 10.13
C TYR A 31 6.31 -21.60 11.18
N LEU A 32 6.10 -20.29 11.16
CA LEU A 32 6.74 -19.33 12.05
C LEU A 32 5.66 -18.54 12.78
N SER A 33 5.87 -18.30 14.08
CA SER A 33 5.10 -17.30 14.81
C SER A 33 5.42 -15.89 14.30
N SER A 34 4.52 -14.94 14.50
CA SER A 34 4.73 -13.53 14.12
C SER A 34 6.04 -12.96 14.70
N ILE A 35 6.41 -13.38 15.91
CA ILE A 35 7.67 -12.97 16.56
C ILE A 35 8.88 -13.59 15.85
N GLU A 36 8.82 -14.88 15.52
CA GLU A 36 9.89 -15.58 14.80
C GLU A 36 10.04 -15.05 13.37
N ALA A 37 8.94 -14.61 12.73
CA ALA A 37 8.97 -13.99 11.43
C ALA A 37 9.70 -12.64 11.43
N VAL A 38 9.61 -11.87 12.54
CA VAL A 38 10.42 -10.66 12.75
C VAL A 38 11.90 -11.03 12.91
N GLU A 39 12.22 -12.02 13.75
CA GLU A 39 13.61 -12.46 13.99
C GLU A 39 14.26 -13.04 12.73
N TYR A 40 13.46 -13.74 11.92
CA TYR A 40 13.87 -14.27 10.63
C TYR A 40 13.90 -13.18 9.54
N ARG A 41 13.53 -11.93 9.87
CA ARG A 41 13.46 -10.77 8.97
C ARG A 41 12.62 -11.00 7.73
N ILE A 42 11.49 -11.70 7.91
CA ILE A 42 10.44 -11.76 6.89
C ILE A 42 9.57 -10.49 6.97
N ILE A 43 9.32 -10.01 8.19
CA ILE A 43 8.52 -8.82 8.48
C ILE A 43 9.31 -7.89 9.41
N ASP A 44 9.09 -6.58 9.30
CA ASP A 44 9.82 -5.59 10.09
C ASP A 44 9.23 -5.38 11.50
N GLY A 45 7.96 -5.70 11.69
CA GLY A 45 7.27 -5.55 12.97
C GLY A 45 5.91 -6.23 12.98
N VAL A 46 5.36 -6.41 14.18
CA VAL A 46 4.01 -6.93 14.41
C VAL A 46 3.16 -5.77 14.91
N ILE A 47 2.02 -5.55 14.27
CA ILE A 47 1.04 -4.53 14.68
C ILE A 47 0.05 -5.21 15.61
N ASP A 48 -0.04 -4.73 16.85
CA ASP A 48 -1.05 -5.18 17.81
C ASP A 48 -2.21 -4.15 17.88
N GLN A 49 -3.30 -4.50 18.56
CA GLN A 49 -4.50 -3.66 18.69
C GLN A 49 -4.19 -2.26 19.25
N ASP A 50 -3.19 -2.16 20.13
CA ASP A 50 -2.73 -0.89 20.72
C ASP A 50 -1.84 -0.06 19.77
N THR A 51 -1.33 -0.67 18.70
CA THR A 51 -0.44 -0.04 17.70
C THR A 51 -1.19 0.41 16.44
N ILE A 52 -2.50 0.15 16.37
CA ILE A 52 -3.35 0.63 15.30
C ILE A 52 -3.42 2.14 15.43
N ILE A 53 -2.76 2.85 14.51
CA ILE A 53 -2.94 4.30 14.39
C ILE A 53 -4.43 4.49 14.09
N PRO A 54 -5.20 5.17 14.96
CA PRO A 54 -6.58 5.47 14.63
C PRO A 54 -6.54 6.25 13.32
N LEU A 55 -7.25 5.76 12.30
CA LEU A 55 -7.36 6.48 11.04
C LEU A 55 -7.79 7.90 11.41
N GLU A 56 -6.92 8.88 11.14
CA GLU A 56 -7.30 10.28 11.34
C GLU A 56 -8.65 10.46 10.63
N PRO A 57 -9.65 11.08 11.28
CA PRO A 57 -10.92 11.29 10.65
C PRO A 57 -10.66 11.98 9.32
N VAL A 58 -11.02 11.33 8.21
CA VAL A 58 -10.91 11.91 6.88
C VAL A 58 -11.56 13.29 6.98
N PRO A 59 -10.85 14.38 6.65
CA PRO A 59 -11.37 15.72 6.89
C PRO A 59 -12.76 15.83 6.28
N ASP A 60 -13.73 16.32 7.08
CA ASP A 60 -15.16 16.15 6.84
C ASP A 60 -15.65 16.60 5.45
N ARG A 61 -14.89 17.37 4.68
CA ARG A 61 -15.36 17.95 3.41
C ARG A 61 -14.21 18.15 2.43
N VAL A 62 -13.95 17.16 1.58
CA VAL A 62 -13.68 17.51 0.19
C VAL A 62 -14.97 18.15 -0.31
N LYS A 63 -14.99 19.48 -0.47
CA LYS A 63 -16.11 20.15 -1.13
C LYS A 63 -16.21 19.50 -2.51
N PRO A 64 -17.30 18.80 -2.86
CA PRO A 64 -17.42 18.26 -4.20
C PRO A 64 -17.34 19.42 -5.17
N THR A 65 -16.44 19.33 -6.15
CA THR A 65 -16.24 20.37 -7.18
C THR A 65 -17.56 20.73 -7.88
N LEU A 66 -18.50 19.78 -7.90
CA LEU A 66 -19.83 19.92 -8.48
C LEU A 66 -20.90 19.70 -7.40
N SER A 67 -21.62 20.77 -7.07
CA SER A 67 -22.82 20.72 -6.23
C SER A 67 -24.06 20.74 -7.11
N TYR A 68 -24.95 19.76 -6.94
CA TYR A 68 -26.23 19.71 -7.67
C TYR A 68 -27.05 21.00 -7.50
N TYR A 69 -27.03 21.59 -6.30
CA TYR A 69 -27.66 22.87 -6.01
C TYR A 69 -27.06 24.07 -6.77
N ALA A 70 -25.79 24.00 -7.15
CA ALA A 70 -25.16 25.02 -7.98
C ALA A 70 -25.52 24.84 -9.47
N ILE A 71 -25.67 23.59 -9.91
CA ILE A 71 -26.05 23.24 -11.30
C ILE A 71 -27.51 23.60 -11.58
N THR A 72 -28.41 23.41 -10.61
CA THR A 72 -29.84 23.75 -10.78
C THR A 72 -30.12 25.24 -10.78
N LYS A 73 -29.25 26.06 -10.17
CA LYS A 73 -29.42 27.52 -10.15
C LYS A 73 -29.11 28.17 -11.49
N ASP A 74 -28.10 27.68 -12.21
CA ASP A 74 -27.69 28.21 -13.52
C ASP A 74 -27.22 27.07 -14.44
N PRO A 75 -28.15 26.33 -15.08
CA PRO A 75 -27.81 25.20 -15.94
C PRO A 75 -27.01 25.62 -17.18
N GLU A 76 -27.23 26.82 -17.69
CA GLU A 76 -26.54 27.35 -18.88
C GLU A 76 -25.04 27.58 -18.62
N LYS A 77 -24.66 27.98 -17.40
CA LYS A 77 -23.26 28.19 -17.03
C LYS A 77 -22.46 26.88 -16.99
N PHE A 78 -23.14 25.77 -16.70
CA PHE A 78 -22.55 24.43 -16.73
C PHE A 78 -22.42 23.90 -18.17
N LEU A 79 -23.42 24.17 -19.03
CA LEU A 79 -23.42 23.73 -20.42
C LEU A 79 -22.46 24.55 -21.29
N ASN A 80 -22.35 25.85 -21.04
CA ASN A 80 -21.48 26.78 -21.76
C ASN A 80 -20.57 27.52 -20.77
N PRO A 81 -19.48 26.90 -20.29
CA PRO A 81 -18.53 27.60 -19.44
C PRO A 81 -17.87 28.73 -20.26
N ASN A 82 -18.00 29.98 -19.79
CA ASN A 82 -17.16 31.07 -20.27
C ASN A 82 -15.77 30.87 -19.68
N ILE A 83 -14.90 30.20 -20.44
CA ILE A 83 -13.49 30.07 -20.13
C ILE A 83 -12.83 31.37 -20.58
N PRO A 84 -12.32 32.22 -19.67
CA PRO A 84 -11.57 33.40 -20.08
C PRO A 84 -10.30 32.96 -20.81
N ASP A 85 -9.96 33.67 -21.89
CA ASP A 85 -8.83 33.33 -22.78
C ASP A 85 -7.48 33.21 -22.04
N ASP A 86 -7.36 33.81 -20.84
CA ASP A 86 -6.16 33.78 -19.99
C ASP A 86 -5.87 32.40 -19.34
N GLU A 87 -6.82 31.45 -19.36
CA GLU A 87 -6.65 30.10 -18.79
C GLU A 87 -6.38 29.01 -19.85
N ILE A 88 -6.26 29.39 -21.14
CA ILE A 88 -5.93 28.49 -22.25
C ILE A 88 -4.42 28.63 -22.55
N TYR A 89 -3.59 27.85 -21.84
CA TYR A 89 -2.16 27.64 -22.14
C TYR A 89 -1.94 26.37 -22.95
#